data_AF-A0A448WHI6-F1
#
_entry.id   AF-A0A448WHI6-F1
#
_cell.length_a   1.000
_cell.length_b   1.000
_cell.length_c   1.000
_cell.angle_alpha   90.00
_cell.angle_beta   90.00
_cell.angle_gamma   90.00
#
_symmetry.space_group_name_H-M   'P 1'
#
loop_
_entity.id
_entity.type
_entity.pdbx_description
1 polymer ?
#
loop_
_entity_poly.entity_id
_entity_poly.type
_entity_poly.pdbx_seq_one_letter_code
_entity_poly.pdbx_strand_id
1 'polypeptide(L)'
;MKNTVKNYSDCQRLVREATSNDPWGPSSSSMLEIAVATQSPIHYEEIMSLLWSRLQDKTKYWRHILKSLIVMEYIMKVGNQAVSFV
;
A
#
# COMPACT_ATOMS: atom_id res chain seq x y z
N MET A 1 11.86 -22.99 -1.16
CA MET A 1 11.92 -21.51 -1.13
C MET A 1 11.84 -21.03 -2.58
N LYS A 2 10.69 -20.49 -3.01
CA LYS A 2 10.57 -19.90 -4.36
C LYS A 2 10.88 -18.41 -4.25
N ASN A 3 12.17 -18.07 -4.23
CA ASN A 3 12.63 -16.69 -4.40
C ASN A 3 12.60 -16.39 -5.90
N THR A 4 11.41 -16.18 -6.44
CA THR A 4 11.27 -15.48 -7.71
C THR A 4 11.60 -14.03 -7.40
N VAL A 5 12.76 -13.55 -7.85
CA VAL A 5 13.13 -12.13 -7.77
C VAL A 5 12.14 -11.38 -8.65
N LYS A 6 11.00 -10.99 -8.07
CA LYS A 6 10.07 -10.06 -8.72
C LYS A 6 10.74 -8.70 -8.65
N ASN A 7 11.08 -8.15 -9.80
CA ASN A 7 11.54 -6.77 -9.92
C ASN A 7 10.35 -5.85 -9.66
N TYR A 8 10.09 -5.60 -8.38
CA TYR A 8 9.04 -4.70 -7.95
C TYR A 8 9.42 -3.25 -8.27
N SER A 9 8.47 -2.45 -8.76
CA SER A 9 8.62 -1.00 -8.86
C SER A 9 8.84 -0.38 -7.47
N ASP A 10 9.42 0.81 -7.39
CA ASP A 10 9.61 1.51 -6.11
C ASP A 10 8.28 1.71 -5.38
N CYS A 11 7.21 2.00 -6.13
CA CYS A 11 5.85 2.09 -5.63
C CYS A 11 5.37 0.76 -5.02
N GLN A 12 5.59 -0.36 -5.71
CA GLN A 12 5.28 -1.68 -5.17
C GLN A 12 6.10 -2.00 -3.92
N ARG A 13 7.39 -1.63 -3.86
CA ARG A 13 8.22 -1.81 -2.66
C ARG A 13 7.66 -1.03 -1.48
N LEU A 14 7.28 0.23 -1.68
CA LEU A 14 6.69 1.09 -0.66
C LEU A 14 5.41 0.48 -0.06
N VAL A 15 4.48 0.02 -0.91
CA VAL A 15 3.24 -0.62 -0.44
C VAL A 15 3.53 -1.94 0.27
N ARG A 16 4.51 -2.74 -0.20
CA ARG A 16 4.89 -3.99 0.47
C ARG A 16 5.42 -3.76 1.87
N GLU A 17 6.21 -2.71 2.06
CA GLU A 17 6.78 -2.31 3.34
C GLU A 17 5.68 -1.80 4.28
N ALA A 18 4.83 -0.88 3.81
CA ALA A 18 3.70 -0.35 4.58
C ALA A 18 2.71 -1.46 5.02
N THR A 19 2.64 -2.56 4.27
CA THR A 19 1.77 -3.72 4.53
C THR A 19 2.53 -4.96 4.98
N SER A 20 3.74 -4.80 5.54
CA SER A 20 4.55 -5.92 6.04
C SER A 20 3.88 -6.65 7.20
N ASN A 21 4.36 -7.85 7.55
CA ASN A 21 3.86 -8.60 8.72
C ASN A 21 4.46 -8.14 10.06
N ASP A 22 5.19 -7.02 10.07
CA ASP A 22 5.82 -6.51 11.28
C ASP A 22 4.77 -6.03 12.31
N PRO A 23 5.09 -6.02 13.61
CA PRO A 23 4.11 -5.69 14.64
C PRO A 23 3.69 -4.22 14.66
N TRP A 24 4.45 -3.31 14.03
CA TRP A 24 4.12 -1.88 13.94
C TRP A 24 3.25 -1.55 12.72
N GLY A 25 2.39 -0.54 12.84
CA GLY A 25 1.58 -0.05 11.71
C GLY A 25 2.40 0.72 10.66
N PRO A 26 1.80 1.04 9.49
CA PRO A 26 2.43 1.92 8.52
C PRO A 26 2.62 3.33 9.10
N SER A 27 3.75 3.97 8.77
CA SER A 27 4.00 5.35 9.17
C SER A 27 3.11 6.32 8.39
N SER A 28 2.76 7.47 8.98
CA SER A 28 2.00 8.52 8.29
C SER A 28 2.71 9.00 7.01
N SER A 29 4.04 9.10 7.03
CA SER A 29 4.84 9.48 5.87
C SER A 29 4.71 8.47 4.73
N SER A 30 4.80 7.17 5.03
CA SER A 30 4.65 6.11 4.03
C SER A 30 3.23 6.10 3.44
N MET A 31 2.20 6.31 4.27
CA MET A 31 0.81 6.38 3.79
C MET A 31 0.56 7.61 2.92
N LEU A 32 1.15 8.75 3.27
CA LEU A 32 1.08 9.97 2.45
C LEU A 32 1.76 9.77 1.10
N GLU A 33 2.95 9.19 1.07
CA GLU A 33 3.68 8.91 -0.16
C GLU A 33 2.89 7.96 -1.07
N ILE A 34 2.30 6.90 -0.52
CA ILE A 34 1.38 6.01 -1.26
C ILE A 34 0.17 6.79 -1.80
N ALA A 35 -0.47 7.61 -0.97
CA ALA A 35 -1.65 8.38 -1.38
C ALA A 35 -1.32 9.36 -2.51
N VAL A 36 -0.19 10.06 -2.45
CA VAL A 36 0.26 10.93 -3.55
C VAL A 36 0.55 10.10 -4.81
N ALA A 37 1.20 8.94 -4.68
CA ALA A 37 1.48 8.06 -5.81
C ALA A 37 0.22 7.58 -6.54
N THR A 38 -0.93 7.46 -5.85
CA THR A 38 -2.20 7.07 -6.48
C THR A 38 -2.74 8.09 -7.50
N GLN A 39 -2.16 9.29 -7.60
CA GLN A 39 -2.52 10.28 -8.62
C GLN A 39 -2.06 9.88 -10.03
N SER A 40 -1.03 9.05 -10.15
CA SER A 40 -0.61 8.49 -11.43
C SER A 40 -1.47 7.26 -11.73
N PRO A 41 -2.18 7.20 -12.89
CA PRO A 41 -3.00 6.04 -13.25
C PRO A 41 -2.21 4.72 -13.24
N ILE A 42 -0.93 4.76 -13.66
CA ILE A 42 -0.04 3.59 -13.68
C ILE A 42 0.22 3.10 -12.24
N HIS A 43 0.58 4.01 -11.34
CA HIS A 43 0.85 3.66 -9.94
C HIS A 43 -0.42 3.28 -9.19
N TYR A 44 -1.55 3.90 -9.51
CA TYR A 44 -2.85 3.54 -8.96
C TYR A 44 -3.17 2.07 -9.19
N GLU A 45 -3.05 1.58 -10.43
CA GLU A 45 -3.29 0.18 -10.76
C GLU A 45 -2.35 -0.76 -10.00
N GLU A 46 -1.05 -0.43 -9.93
CA GLU A 46 -0.06 -1.22 -9.19
C GLU A 46 -0.37 -1.28 -7.68
N ILE A 47 -0.66 -0.13 -7.07
CA ILE A 47 -0.97 0.00 -5.63
C ILE A 47 -2.23 -0.79 -5.31
N MET A 48 -3.32 -0.55 -6.04
CA MET A 48 -4.61 -1.17 -5.76
C MET A 48 -4.57 -2.69 -5.99
N SER A 49 -3.90 -3.16 -7.04
CA SER A 49 -3.72 -4.60 -7.30
C SER A 49 -2.96 -5.29 -6.17
N LEU A 50 -1.90 -4.66 -5.65
CA LEU A 50 -1.11 -5.19 -4.55
C LEU A 50 -1.93 -5.21 -3.24
N LEU A 51 -2.61 -4.11 -2.89
CA LEU A 51 -3.48 -4.05 -1.72
C LEU A 51 -4.59 -5.10 -1.81
N TRP A 52 -5.20 -5.27 -2.98
CA TRP A 52 -6.21 -6.31 -3.22
C TRP A 52 -5.66 -7.72 -3.00
N SER A 53 -4.41 -7.99 -3.41
CA SER A 53 -3.76 -9.28 -3.16
C SER A 53 -3.51 -9.54 -1.67
N ARG A 54 -3.19 -8.49 -0.90
CA ARG A 54 -2.96 -8.57 0.56
C ARG A 54 -4.24 -8.86 1.33
N LEU A 55 -5.38 -8.35 0.88
CA LEU A 55 -6.69 -8.64 1.48
C LEU A 55 -7.10 -10.11 1.33
N GLN A 56 -6.53 -10.81 0.35
CA GLN A 56 -6.77 -12.24 0.09
C GLN A 56 -5.70 -13.15 0.71
N ASP A 57 -4.78 -12.60 1.51
CA ASP A 57 -3.77 -13.42 2.19
C ASP A 57 -4.42 -14.39 3.19
N LYS A 58 -3.72 -15.49 3.46
CA LYS A 58 -4.14 -16.46 4.48
C LYS A 58 -4.26 -15.79 5.84
N THR A 59 -5.21 -16.24 6.66
CA THR A 59 -5.48 -15.71 8.03
C THR A 59 -4.24 -15.62 8.93
N LYS A 60 -3.23 -16.48 8.73
CA LYS A 60 -1.94 -16.40 9.43
C LYS A 60 -1.17 -15.09 9.19
N TYR A 61 -1.47 -14.36 8.12
CA TYR A 61 -0.92 -13.05 7.77
C TYR A 61 -1.95 -11.94 7.99
N TRP A 62 -2.72 -12.00 9.07
CA TRP A 62 -3.75 -11.00 9.40
C TRP A 62 -3.24 -9.55 9.42
N ARG A 63 -1.96 -9.31 9.71
CA ARG A 63 -1.38 -7.95 9.68
C ARG A 63 -1.28 -7.38 8.28
N HIS A 64 -1.05 -8.22 7.27
CA HIS A 64 -1.13 -7.79 5.87
C HIS A 64 -2.51 -7.23 5.58
N ILE A 65 -3.56 -7.98 5.94
CA ILE A 65 -4.96 -7.61 5.74
C ILE A 65 -5.27 -6.30 6.49
N LEU A 66 -4.95 -6.24 7.79
CA LEU A 66 -5.22 -5.06 8.62
C LEU A 66 -4.51 -3.81 8.08
N LYS A 67 -3.21 -3.89 7.80
CA LYS A 67 -2.44 -2.75 7.31
C LYS A 67 -2.89 -2.32 5.92
N SER A 68 -3.32 -3.24 5.06
CA SER A 68 -3.91 -2.88 3.77
C SER A 68 -5.21 -2.10 3.91
N LEU A 69 -6.07 -2.45 4.86
CA LEU A 69 -7.28 -1.68 5.16
C LEU A 69 -6.95 -0.27 5.67
N ILE A 70 -5.96 -0.15 6.56
CA ILE A 70 -5.49 1.15 7.07
C ILE A 70 -4.97 2.04 5.93
N VAL A 71 -4.14 1.49 5.04
CA VAL A 71 -3.61 2.23 3.89
C VAL A 71 -4.74 2.64 2.94
N MET A 72 -5.70 1.76 2.64
CA MET A 72 -6.86 2.09 1.80
C MET A 72 -7.72 3.20 2.40
N GLU A 73 -8.01 3.13 3.71
CA GLU A 73 -8.75 4.18 4.42
C GLU A 73 -8.04 5.53 4.29
N TYR A 74 -6.72 5.55 4.44
CA TYR A 74 -5.92 6.75 4.29
C TYR A 74 -5.97 7.31 2.87
N ILE A 75 -5.81 6.47 1.85
CA ILE A 75 -5.94 6.87 0.44
C ILE A 75 -7.31 7.49 0.17
N MET A 76 -8.39 6.91 0.69
CA MET A 76 -9.75 7.46 0.50
C MET A 76 -9.93 8.82 1.16
N LYS A 77 -9.28 9.06 2.31
CA LYS A 77 -9.37 10.34 3.04
C LYS A 77 -8.50 11.43 2.42
N VAL A 78 -7.27 11.09 2.00
CA VAL A 78 -6.23 12.06 1.65
C VAL A 78 -5.96 12.14 0.15
N GLY A 79 -6.21 11.08 -0.61
CA GLY A 79 -5.88 10.98 -2.03
C GLY A 79 -6.52 12.08 -2.89
N ASN A 80 -7.74 12.51 -2.54
CA ASN A 80 -8.41 13.63 -3.23
C ASN A 80 -8.08 15.01 -2.61
N GLN A 81 -7.66 15.07 -1.34
CA GLN A 81 -7.34 16.33 -0.64
C GLN A 81 -5.94 16.86 -0.94
N ALA A 82 -5.01 16.03 -1.42
CA ALA A 82 -3.69 16.46 -1.88
C ALA A 82 -3.75 17.50 -3.02
N VAL A 83 -4.91 17.63 -3.69
CA VAL A 83 -5.18 18.62 -4.75
C VAL A 83 -5.53 20.01 -4.18
N SER A 84 -5.99 20.12 -2.93
CA SER A 84 -6.55 21.37 -2.40
C SER A 84 -5.50 22.35 -1.84
N PHE A 85 -4.23 21.98 -1.80
CA PHE A 85 -3.15 22.81 -1.22
C PHE A 85 -2.02 23.12 -2.21
N VAL A 86 -2.28 23.03 -3.52
CA VAL A 86 -1.38 23.50 -4.57
C VAL A 86 -2.00 24.70 -5.29
#